data_AF-A0ABD2V4V9-F1
#
_entry.id   AF-A0ABD2V4V9-F1
#
_cell.length_a   1.000
_cell.length_b   1.000
_cell.length_c   1.000
_cell.angle_alpha   90.00
_cell.angle_beta   90.00
_cell.angle_gamma   90.00
#
_symmetry.space_group_name_H-M   'P 1'
#
loop_
_entity.id
_entity.type
_entity.pdbx_description
1 polymer ?
#
loop_
_entity_poly.entity_id
_entity_poly.type
_entity_poly.pdbx_seq_one_letter_code
_entity_poly.pdbx_strand_id
1 'polypeptide(L)'
;MENFVKPQFFSFLREEAAAAVQRYSPHHKFMAHSGFGNQFAESTSSSADDVQDPEVSDSESSVVGSVHEERSSGLMRIDEGDKIYGIISNKFLSGLGCFGLSTEITAIHKETCSSFIKQAKLQSFLIFSKAVEKKCGGNANVKYAWFGASKDEINNIFSHGFSHSSNNGAYSQAICISPDDNSHDCLQAAVPDKNGVRHLLLCRVILGKTEVVHPGSGQCHPSSEEYDTGVDNLSSPRKYIVWSTHMNSYVFPEFMVSFRVSSHAKESQRNAVPVQNPKSPWITFPALISALSKFLPPQTVKLITKYHNDHKGRKITRRDLIQQVRKLAGDELLTAIIKSCKNKQSKGSTGNSSSTSSINFEQRDGRCCACQKSC
;
A
#
# COMPACT_ATOMS: atom_id res chain seq x y z
N MET A 1 -24.98 -2.95 -27.10
CA MET A 1 -25.55 -2.10 -26.04
C MET A 1 -25.44 -2.89 -24.75
N GLU A 2 -24.76 -2.29 -23.78
CA GLU A 2 -24.10 -2.93 -22.65
C GLU A 2 -25.09 -3.35 -21.56
N ASN A 3 -25.00 -4.62 -21.15
CA ASN A 3 -25.62 -5.11 -19.92
C ASN A 3 -24.67 -4.84 -18.75
N PHE A 4 -24.93 -3.76 -18.02
CA PHE A 4 -24.24 -3.38 -16.79
C PHE A 4 -24.69 -4.31 -15.65
N VAL A 5 -23.88 -5.33 -15.34
CA VAL A 5 -24.06 -6.16 -14.13
C VAL A 5 -23.62 -5.32 -12.93
N LYS A 6 -24.58 -4.93 -12.07
CA LYS A 6 -24.31 -4.27 -10.78
C LYS A 6 -23.47 -5.19 -9.87
N PRO A 7 -22.47 -4.69 -9.12
CA PRO A 7 -21.71 -5.52 -8.20
C PRO A 7 -22.55 -5.84 -6.95
N GLN A 8 -23.06 -7.06 -6.87
CA GLN A 8 -23.78 -7.64 -5.71
C GLN A 8 -22.87 -7.90 -4.48
N PHE A 9 -21.63 -7.41 -4.50
CA PHE A 9 -20.59 -7.70 -3.49
C PHE A 9 -20.75 -6.89 -2.19
N PHE A 10 -21.20 -5.64 -2.29
CA PHE A 10 -21.24 -4.72 -1.13
C PHE A 10 -22.50 -4.83 -0.27
N SER A 11 -23.54 -5.52 -0.73
CA SER A 11 -24.73 -5.81 0.08
C SER A 11 -24.45 -6.94 1.08
N PHE A 12 -23.73 -7.98 0.67
CA PHE A 12 -23.49 -9.17 1.49
C PHE A 12 -22.66 -8.89 2.75
N LEU A 13 -21.56 -8.14 2.64
CA LEU A 13 -20.74 -7.74 3.80
C LEU A 13 -21.41 -6.69 4.70
N ARG A 14 -22.38 -5.93 4.16
CA ARG A 14 -23.19 -4.97 4.92
C ARG A 14 -24.30 -5.66 5.72
N GLU A 15 -24.91 -6.71 5.17
CA GLU A 15 -25.94 -7.53 5.84
C GLU A 15 -25.37 -8.30 7.03
N GLU A 16 -24.15 -8.83 6.93
CA GLU A 16 -23.49 -9.53 8.04
C GLU A 16 -23.21 -8.59 9.23
N ALA A 17 -22.84 -7.34 8.95
CA ALA A 17 -22.66 -6.30 9.97
C ALA A 17 -23.99 -5.86 10.60
N ALA A 18 -25.08 -5.78 9.82
CA ALA A 18 -26.41 -5.44 10.33
C ALA A 18 -27.02 -6.58 11.20
N ALA A 19 -26.77 -7.84 10.82
CA ALA A 19 -27.21 -9.02 11.59
C ALA A 19 -26.46 -9.15 12.93
N ALA A 20 -25.22 -8.69 13.02
CA ALA A 20 -24.48 -8.60 14.29
C ALA A 20 -25.05 -7.53 15.24
N VAL A 21 -25.58 -6.42 14.69
CA VAL A 21 -26.19 -5.32 15.47
C VAL A 21 -27.56 -5.72 16.05
N GLN A 22 -28.36 -6.52 15.34
CA GLN A 22 -29.68 -6.95 15.84
C GLN A 22 -29.62 -8.01 16.94
N ARG A 23 -28.55 -8.82 17.02
CA ARG A 23 -28.40 -9.83 18.08
C ARG A 23 -27.98 -9.25 19.43
N TYR A 24 -27.54 -7.99 19.48
CA TYR A 24 -27.07 -7.34 20.69
C TYR A 24 -27.85 -6.05 20.95
N SER A 25 -29.06 -6.21 21.49
CA SER A 25 -29.81 -5.14 22.15
C SER A 25 -29.88 -5.45 23.65
N PRO A 26 -29.13 -4.76 24.53
CA PRO A 26 -29.31 -4.91 25.96
C PRO A 26 -30.57 -4.15 26.37
N HIS A 27 -31.62 -4.88 26.77
CA HIS A 27 -32.73 -4.30 27.50
C HIS A 27 -32.26 -3.84 28.88
N HIS A 28 -31.87 -2.58 29.02
CA HIS A 28 -31.89 -1.91 30.32
C HIS A 28 -32.45 -0.50 30.19
N LYS A 29 -33.68 -0.32 30.72
CA LYS A 29 -34.29 0.98 30.99
C LYS A 29 -33.46 1.68 32.07
N PHE A 30 -32.87 2.82 31.73
CA PHE A 30 -32.44 3.79 32.74
C PHE A 30 -33.62 4.71 33.06
N MET A 31 -34.12 4.63 34.30
CA MET A 31 -34.96 5.68 34.87
C MET A 31 -34.08 6.80 35.38
N ALA A 32 -34.39 8.01 34.94
CA ALA A 32 -33.79 9.24 35.44
C ALA A 32 -34.39 9.59 36.82
N HIS A 33 -33.54 9.88 37.80
CA HIS A 33 -33.89 10.76 38.90
C HIS A 33 -32.73 11.72 39.19
N SER A 34 -33.07 12.99 39.07
CA SER A 34 -32.32 14.19 39.44
C SER A 34 -32.31 14.41 40.96
N GLY A 35 -31.24 14.96 41.52
CA GLY A 35 -31.26 15.52 42.87
C GLY A 35 -29.89 15.91 43.43
N PHE A 36 -29.71 17.21 43.66
CA PHE A 36 -28.54 17.91 44.23
C PHE A 36 -28.20 17.53 45.69
N GLY A 37 -26.95 17.79 46.12
CA GLY A 37 -26.65 18.18 47.51
C GLY A 37 -25.25 17.83 48.05
N ASN A 38 -24.41 18.85 48.26
CA ASN A 38 -23.13 18.79 49.00
C ASN A 38 -23.32 18.54 50.52
N GLN A 39 -22.32 17.93 51.18
CA GLN A 39 -21.49 18.48 52.29
C GLN A 39 -20.94 17.39 53.25
N PHE A 40 -19.63 17.49 53.51
CA PHE A 40 -18.85 17.25 54.75
C PHE A 40 -19.32 16.26 55.85
N ALA A 41 -18.45 15.33 56.26
CA ALA A 41 -17.68 15.39 57.53
C ALA A 41 -17.10 14.02 57.98
N GLU A 42 -15.78 14.04 58.20
CA GLU A 42 -14.90 13.35 59.14
C GLU A 42 -15.42 12.33 60.20
N SER A 43 -14.65 11.24 60.37
CA SER A 43 -14.03 10.72 61.62
C SER A 43 -14.28 9.24 61.97
N THR A 44 -13.16 8.48 62.07
CA THR A 44 -12.75 7.46 63.10
C THR A 44 -13.76 6.43 63.64
N SER A 45 -13.48 5.16 63.97
CA SER A 45 -12.27 4.39 64.31
C SER A 45 -12.63 2.90 64.47
N SER A 46 -11.64 2.02 64.24
CA SER A 46 -11.34 0.72 64.91
C SER A 46 -12.45 -0.24 65.38
N SER A 47 -12.39 -1.48 64.89
CA SER A 47 -12.09 -2.67 65.72
C SER A 47 -11.92 -3.91 64.84
N ALA A 48 -10.86 -4.68 65.12
CA ALA A 48 -10.62 -6.01 64.59
C ALA A 48 -11.58 -7.01 65.23
N ASP A 49 -12.00 -8.02 64.48
CA ASP A 49 -12.18 -9.38 64.99
C ASP A 49 -12.08 -10.37 63.83
N ASP A 50 -11.50 -11.50 64.17
CA ASP A 50 -10.88 -12.52 63.33
C ASP A 50 -11.85 -13.71 63.14
N VAL A 51 -11.43 -14.70 62.34
CA VAL A 51 -11.83 -16.13 62.38
C VAL A 51 -12.79 -16.70 61.30
N GLN A 52 -12.15 -17.52 60.43
CA GLN A 52 -12.52 -18.83 59.82
C GLN A 52 -13.12 -18.95 58.41
N ASP A 53 -12.26 -19.46 57.52
CA ASP A 53 -12.54 -20.31 56.35
C ASP A 53 -13.12 -21.69 56.73
N PRO A 54 -13.68 -22.40 55.75
CA PRO A 54 -13.12 -23.72 55.44
C PRO A 54 -12.86 -23.97 53.93
N GLU A 55 -11.69 -24.53 53.64
CA GLU A 55 -11.35 -25.37 52.48
C GLU A 55 -12.35 -26.57 52.39
N VAL A 56 -12.62 -27.28 51.29
CA VAL A 56 -11.75 -27.88 50.26
C VAL A 56 -12.67 -28.43 49.13
N SER A 57 -12.20 -28.53 47.88
CA SER A 57 -12.46 -29.73 47.05
C SER A 57 -11.49 -29.82 45.86
N ASP A 58 -10.65 -30.85 45.92
CA ASP A 58 -9.70 -31.28 44.91
C ASP A 58 -10.37 -31.91 43.69
N SER A 59 -9.81 -31.65 42.50
CA SER A 59 -9.82 -32.62 41.41
C SER A 59 -8.54 -32.46 40.60
N GLU A 60 -7.59 -33.35 40.90
CA GLU A 60 -6.45 -33.65 40.05
C GLU A 60 -6.91 -34.45 38.82
N SER A 61 -6.39 -34.09 37.64
CA SER A 61 -6.18 -35.09 36.60
C SER A 61 -4.88 -34.79 35.85
N SER A 62 -3.96 -35.74 35.91
CA SER A 62 -2.61 -35.67 35.38
C SER A 62 -2.54 -35.72 33.85
N VAL A 63 -1.51 -35.02 33.37
CA VAL A 63 -1.04 -34.77 32.00
C VAL A 63 -0.93 -36.00 31.10
N VAL A 64 -1.42 -35.89 29.86
CA VAL A 64 -0.82 -36.54 28.68
C VAL A 64 -0.89 -35.58 27.47
N GLY A 65 0.30 -35.24 26.96
CA GLY A 65 0.47 -34.60 25.64
C GLY A 65 0.77 -33.11 25.70
N SER A 66 2.04 -32.75 25.88
CA SER A 66 2.57 -31.44 25.52
C SER A 66 2.37 -31.20 24.02
N VAL A 67 1.24 -30.60 23.67
CA VAL A 67 1.16 -29.73 22.52
C VAL A 67 1.50 -28.36 23.09
N HIS A 68 2.56 -27.74 22.57
CA HIS A 68 2.82 -26.33 22.79
C HIS A 68 1.50 -25.57 22.58
N GLU A 69 0.83 -25.18 23.67
CA GLU A 69 -0.26 -24.22 23.60
C GLU A 69 0.39 -22.90 23.19
N GLU A 70 0.50 -22.69 21.89
CA GLU A 70 0.48 -21.34 21.35
C GLU A 70 -0.80 -20.71 21.90
N ARG A 71 -0.64 -19.91 22.97
CA ARG A 71 -1.62 -18.92 23.42
C ARG A 71 -2.27 -18.35 22.18
N SER A 72 -3.53 -18.71 21.90
CA SER A 72 -4.13 -18.39 20.61
C SER A 72 -4.02 -16.89 20.41
N SER A 73 -3.32 -16.46 19.36
CA SER A 73 -3.02 -15.05 19.08
C SER A 73 -4.27 -14.21 18.79
N GLY A 74 -5.46 -14.82 18.89
CA GLY A 74 -6.75 -14.29 18.44
C GLY A 74 -6.84 -14.20 16.91
N LEU A 75 -5.87 -14.77 16.19
CA LEU A 75 -5.84 -14.81 14.73
C LEU A 75 -6.25 -16.20 14.25
N MET A 76 -7.29 -16.28 13.45
CA MET A 76 -7.75 -17.51 12.81
C MET A 76 -7.13 -17.61 11.42
N ARG A 77 -6.48 -18.73 11.10
CA ARG A 77 -6.03 -19.01 9.74
C ARG A 77 -7.24 -19.24 8.83
N ILE A 78 -7.26 -18.57 7.68
CA ILE A 78 -8.29 -18.77 6.66
C ILE A 78 -7.88 -19.94 5.77
N ASP A 79 -8.83 -20.82 5.47
CA ASP A 79 -8.64 -21.93 4.55
C ASP A 79 -8.40 -21.45 3.11
N GLU A 80 -7.55 -22.17 2.36
CA GLU A 80 -7.19 -21.80 0.98
C GLU A 80 -8.35 -21.95 -0.01
N GLY A 81 -9.32 -22.82 0.29
CA GLY A 81 -10.56 -22.97 -0.46
C GLY A 81 -11.60 -21.88 -0.16
N ASP A 82 -11.37 -21.05 0.86
CA ASP A 82 -12.29 -19.95 1.23
C ASP A 82 -12.26 -18.84 0.16
N LYS A 83 -13.44 -18.31 -0.18
CA LYS A 83 -13.58 -17.20 -1.14
C LYS A 83 -12.82 -15.96 -0.69
N ILE A 84 -12.80 -15.67 0.60
CA ILE A 84 -12.08 -14.55 1.20
C ILE A 84 -10.57 -14.71 0.97
N TYR A 85 -10.04 -15.93 1.14
CA TYR A 85 -8.64 -16.22 0.86
C TYR A 85 -8.31 -15.90 -0.60
N GLY A 86 -9.12 -16.37 -1.55
CA GLY A 86 -8.93 -16.11 -2.97
C GLY A 86 -8.98 -14.62 -3.33
N ILE A 87 -9.92 -13.86 -2.74
CA ILE A 87 -10.04 -12.41 -2.98
C ILE A 87 -8.81 -11.66 -2.47
N ILE A 88 -8.40 -11.91 -1.22
CA ILE A 88 -7.26 -11.23 -0.60
C ILE A 88 -5.98 -11.61 -1.35
N SER A 89 -5.80 -12.88 -1.69
CA SER A 89 -4.64 -13.36 -2.45
C SER A 89 -4.52 -12.69 -3.80
N ASN A 90 -5.62 -12.62 -4.57
CA ASN A 90 -5.61 -11.98 -5.88
C ASN A 90 -5.33 -10.48 -5.79
N LYS A 91 -5.95 -9.77 -4.83
CA LYS A 91 -5.69 -8.34 -4.59
C LYS A 91 -4.25 -8.08 -4.18
N PHE A 92 -3.74 -8.87 -3.24
CA PHE A 92 -2.36 -8.78 -2.78
C PHE A 92 -1.37 -9.00 -3.93
N LEU A 93 -1.47 -10.12 -4.65
CA LEU A 93 -0.53 -10.49 -5.72
C LEU A 93 -0.60 -9.53 -6.91
N SER A 94 -1.79 -9.06 -7.29
CA SER A 94 -1.93 -8.06 -8.36
C SER A 94 -1.33 -6.71 -7.97
N GLY A 95 -1.51 -6.28 -6.72
CA GLY A 95 -0.90 -5.05 -6.20
C GLY A 95 0.62 -5.08 -6.06
N LEU A 96 1.24 -6.27 -6.08
CA LEU A 96 2.71 -6.43 -6.08
C LEU A 96 3.34 -6.21 -7.47
N GLY A 97 2.52 -6.10 -8.53
CA GLY A 97 3.00 -5.97 -9.90
C GLY A 97 3.84 -7.17 -10.33
N CYS A 98 5.05 -6.91 -10.86
CA CYS A 98 5.92 -7.97 -11.36
C CYS A 98 6.41 -8.95 -10.28
N PHE A 99 6.42 -8.54 -9.00
CA PHE A 99 6.82 -9.40 -7.90
C PHE A 99 5.75 -10.42 -7.51
N GLY A 100 4.49 -10.22 -7.92
CA GLY A 100 3.39 -11.14 -7.63
C GLY A 100 3.65 -12.55 -8.18
N LEU A 101 4.31 -12.68 -9.33
CA LEU A 101 4.67 -13.97 -9.94
C LEU A 101 5.78 -14.72 -9.17
N SER A 102 6.59 -13.98 -8.41
CA SER A 102 7.67 -14.50 -7.58
C SER A 102 7.30 -14.53 -6.09
N THR A 103 6.01 -14.38 -5.78
CA THR A 103 5.53 -14.32 -4.40
C THR A 103 4.66 -15.51 -4.10
N GLU A 104 4.98 -16.19 -3.00
CA GLU A 104 4.21 -17.27 -2.43
C GLU A 104 3.56 -16.78 -1.14
N ILE A 105 2.22 -16.85 -1.07
CA ILE A 105 1.49 -16.59 0.17
C ILE A 105 1.58 -17.84 1.02
N THR A 106 2.13 -17.72 2.22
CA THR A 106 2.27 -18.86 3.16
C THR A 106 1.06 -19.01 4.07
N ALA A 107 0.40 -17.92 4.42
CA ALA A 107 -0.83 -17.93 5.21
C ALA A 107 -1.56 -16.59 5.16
N ILE A 108 -2.89 -16.64 5.29
CA ILE A 108 -3.73 -15.48 5.59
C ILE A 108 -4.43 -15.76 6.92
N HIS A 109 -4.31 -14.83 7.86
CA HIS A 109 -5.01 -14.91 9.14
C HIS A 109 -5.99 -13.75 9.28
N LYS A 110 -7.13 -13.99 9.93
CA LYS A 110 -8.17 -13.02 10.26
C LYS A 110 -8.19 -12.75 11.76
N GLU A 111 -8.34 -11.49 12.16
CA GLU A 111 -8.61 -11.10 13.54
C GLU A 111 -10.02 -11.54 13.95
N THR A 112 -10.10 -12.36 14.99
CA THR A 112 -11.38 -12.94 15.49
C THR A 112 -12.08 -12.06 16.50
N CYS A 113 -11.42 -11.03 17.04
CA CYS A 113 -11.95 -10.19 18.12
C CYS A 113 -12.39 -11.01 19.33
N SER A 114 -11.66 -12.07 19.68
CA SER A 114 -12.06 -13.00 20.74
C SER A 114 -12.05 -12.40 22.16
N SER A 115 -11.24 -11.36 22.42
CA SER A 115 -11.17 -10.70 23.74
C SER A 115 -12.05 -9.46 23.82
N PHE A 116 -12.54 -9.12 25.02
CA PHE A 116 -13.33 -7.91 25.28
C PHE A 116 -12.62 -6.63 24.80
N ILE A 117 -11.29 -6.54 24.97
CA ILE A 117 -10.50 -5.40 24.49
C ILE A 117 -10.51 -5.32 22.96
N LYS A 118 -10.36 -6.45 22.25
CA LYS A 118 -10.41 -6.47 20.78
C LYS A 118 -11.81 -6.16 20.26
N GLN A 119 -12.86 -6.64 20.94
CA GLN A 119 -14.24 -6.26 20.63
C GLN A 119 -14.46 -4.76 20.81
N ALA A 120 -13.95 -4.16 21.89
CA ALA A 120 -14.04 -2.72 22.12
C ALA A 120 -13.34 -1.92 21.03
N LYS A 121 -12.17 -2.37 20.54
CA LYS A 121 -11.49 -1.75 19.39
C LYS A 121 -12.34 -1.80 18.11
N LEU A 122 -12.93 -2.95 17.81
CA LEU A 122 -13.84 -3.09 16.66
C LEU A 122 -15.08 -2.19 16.82
N GLN A 123 -15.70 -2.15 17.99
CA GLN A 123 -16.85 -1.29 18.25
C GLN A 123 -16.51 0.19 18.14
N SER A 124 -15.35 0.61 18.65
CA SER A 124 -14.84 1.97 18.47
C SER A 124 -14.76 2.33 16.99
N PHE A 125 -14.12 1.48 16.18
CA PHE A 125 -14.06 1.68 14.72
C PHE A 125 -15.45 1.80 14.08
N LEU A 126 -16.40 0.95 14.45
CA LEU A 126 -17.78 0.99 13.92
C LEU A 126 -18.52 2.27 14.33
N ILE A 127 -18.33 2.74 15.56
CA ILE A 127 -18.91 4.00 16.06
C ILE A 127 -18.37 5.19 15.27
N PHE A 128 -17.04 5.27 15.10
CA PHE A 128 -16.42 6.35 14.31
C PHE A 128 -16.81 6.27 12.85
N SER A 129 -16.90 5.07 12.26
CA SER A 129 -17.41 4.89 10.90
C SER A 129 -18.82 5.45 10.76
N LYS A 130 -19.70 5.16 11.72
CA LYS A 130 -21.07 5.70 11.70
C LYS A 130 -21.12 7.22 11.89
N ALA A 131 -20.23 7.77 12.72
CA ALA A 131 -20.13 9.22 12.91
C ALA A 131 -19.68 9.93 11.63
N VAL A 132 -18.64 9.42 10.97
CA VAL A 132 -18.15 9.96 9.69
C VAL A 132 -19.19 9.77 8.58
N GLU A 133 -19.90 8.64 8.54
CA GLU A 133 -21.00 8.43 7.60
C GLU A 133 -22.06 9.54 7.72
N LYS A 134 -22.47 9.89 8.94
CA LYS A 134 -23.42 10.98 9.19
C LYS A 134 -22.85 12.34 8.80
N LYS A 135 -21.59 12.61 9.15
CA LYS A 135 -20.88 13.86 8.81
C LYS A 135 -20.75 14.07 7.30
N CYS A 136 -20.47 13.01 6.54
CA CYS A 136 -20.12 13.06 5.12
C CYS A 136 -21.30 12.74 4.18
N GLY A 137 -22.54 13.01 4.59
CA GLY A 137 -23.71 12.86 3.71
C GLY A 137 -24.12 11.42 3.41
N GLY A 138 -23.88 10.50 4.35
CA GLY A 138 -24.34 9.10 4.27
C GLY A 138 -23.28 8.09 3.81
N ASN A 139 -22.00 8.48 3.70
CA ASN A 139 -20.92 7.56 3.34
C ASN A 139 -19.62 7.88 4.09
N ALA A 140 -19.13 6.93 4.89
CA ALA A 140 -17.88 7.08 5.62
C ALA A 140 -16.61 6.87 4.77
N ASN A 141 -16.76 6.50 3.49
CA ASN A 141 -15.65 6.20 2.58
C ASN A 141 -14.67 5.19 3.19
N VAL A 142 -15.21 4.07 3.69
CA VAL A 142 -14.40 2.98 4.26
C VAL A 142 -13.75 2.19 3.13
N LYS A 143 -12.43 2.02 3.19
CA LYS A 143 -11.64 1.25 2.22
C LYS A 143 -10.76 0.22 2.89
N TYR A 144 -10.33 -0.77 2.13
CA TYR A 144 -9.22 -1.63 2.51
C TYR A 144 -7.89 -1.01 2.10
N ALA A 145 -6.85 -1.24 2.90
CA ALA A 145 -5.52 -0.68 2.67
C ALA A 145 -4.43 -1.54 3.34
N TRP A 146 -3.23 -1.55 2.75
CA TRP A 146 -2.06 -2.32 3.16
C TRP A 146 -1.13 -1.53 4.07
N PHE A 147 -0.74 -2.13 5.19
CA PHE A 147 0.30 -1.62 6.08
C PHE A 147 1.43 -2.63 6.17
N GLY A 148 2.66 -2.19 5.90
CA GLY A 148 3.86 -3.02 5.98
C GLY A 148 4.67 -2.69 7.22
N ALA A 149 5.09 -3.73 7.93
CA ALA A 149 5.86 -3.62 9.17
C ALA A 149 6.58 -4.94 9.48
N SER A 150 7.39 -4.94 10.54
CA SER A 150 7.94 -6.18 11.08
C SER A 150 6.83 -7.05 11.72
N LYS A 151 7.08 -8.36 11.86
CA LYS A 151 6.14 -9.28 12.50
C LYS A 151 5.81 -8.86 13.94
N ASP A 152 6.81 -8.42 14.70
CA ASP A 152 6.65 -8.02 16.09
C ASP A 152 5.80 -6.75 16.20
N GLU A 153 6.01 -5.79 15.30
CA GLU A 153 5.19 -4.58 15.22
C GLU A 153 3.74 -4.92 14.83
N ILE A 154 3.52 -5.83 13.88
CA ILE A 154 2.17 -6.30 13.52
C ILE A 154 1.46 -6.96 14.71
N ASN A 155 2.15 -7.82 15.46
CA ASN A 155 1.60 -8.44 16.67
C ASN A 155 1.30 -7.41 17.76
N ASN A 156 2.16 -6.40 17.89
CA ASN A 156 1.94 -5.27 18.78
C ASN A 156 0.70 -4.47 18.36
N ILE A 157 0.48 -4.25 17.06
CA ILE A 157 -0.71 -3.56 16.53
C ILE A 157 -2.00 -4.30 16.88
N PHE A 158 -2.07 -5.62 16.71
CA PHE A 158 -3.27 -6.38 17.12
C PHE A 158 -3.53 -6.25 18.64
N SER A 159 -2.47 -6.35 19.44
CA SER A 159 -2.57 -6.37 20.90
C SER A 159 -2.88 -4.99 21.48
N HIS A 160 -2.19 -3.95 21.03
CA HIS A 160 -2.15 -2.62 21.66
C HIS A 160 -2.64 -1.49 20.76
N GLY A 161 -2.86 -1.76 19.47
CA GLY A 161 -3.22 -0.75 18.47
C GLY A 161 -1.99 -0.15 17.80
N PHE A 162 -2.22 0.75 16.85
CA PHE A 162 -1.16 1.51 16.23
C PHE A 162 -0.53 2.43 17.27
N SER A 163 0.80 2.45 17.29
CA SER A 163 1.59 3.38 18.07
C SER A 163 2.34 4.30 17.12
N HIS A 164 2.70 5.48 17.63
CA HIS A 164 3.51 6.42 16.87
C HIS A 164 4.90 5.82 16.63
N SER A 165 5.25 5.54 15.38
CA SER A 165 6.61 5.15 15.02
C SER A 165 7.47 6.41 14.91
N SER A 166 8.63 6.43 15.57
CA SER A 166 9.59 7.55 15.52
C SER A 166 10.19 7.80 14.13
N ASN A 167 9.86 6.97 13.13
CA ASN A 167 10.49 6.92 11.81
C ASN A 167 9.49 7.07 10.64
N ASN A 168 8.37 7.80 10.80
CA ASN A 168 7.37 7.98 9.73
C ASN A 168 7.80 8.88 8.55
N GLY A 169 9.10 9.11 8.38
CA GLY A 169 9.67 9.85 7.25
C GLY A 169 9.06 11.25 7.11
N ALA A 170 8.52 11.56 5.93
CA ALA A 170 8.00 12.89 5.62
C ALA A 170 6.62 13.22 6.24
N TYR A 171 5.95 12.24 6.87
CA TYR A 171 4.66 12.40 7.55
C TYR A 171 4.79 12.03 9.03
N SER A 172 5.71 12.68 9.74
CA SER A 172 6.13 12.30 11.10
C SER A 172 4.97 12.05 12.06
N GLN A 173 3.87 12.81 11.98
CA GLN A 173 2.74 12.73 12.90
C GLN A 173 1.54 11.89 12.42
N ALA A 174 1.73 11.05 11.40
CA ALA A 174 0.68 10.21 10.83
C ALA A 174 1.22 8.84 10.42
N ILE A 175 0.34 7.83 10.43
CA ILE A 175 0.65 6.56 9.77
C ILE A 175 0.29 6.66 8.29
N CYS A 176 1.13 6.07 7.45
CA CYS A 176 0.88 5.95 6.01
C CYS A 176 0.47 4.51 5.69
N ILE A 177 -0.69 4.36 5.04
CA ILE A 177 -1.22 3.07 4.62
C ILE A 177 -1.44 3.11 3.10
N SER A 178 -1.04 2.07 2.38
CA SER A 178 -1.15 2.01 0.92
C SER A 178 -2.54 1.51 0.49
N PRO A 179 -3.14 2.03 -0.58
CA PRO A 179 -4.40 1.51 -1.14
C PRO A 179 -4.36 0.00 -1.46
N ASP A 180 -5.53 -0.65 -1.52
CA ASP A 180 -5.66 -2.10 -1.70
C ASP A 180 -5.10 -2.65 -3.01
N ASP A 181 -4.95 -1.80 -4.03
CA ASP A 181 -4.37 -2.12 -5.34
C ASP A 181 -2.87 -1.83 -5.44
N ASN A 182 -2.21 -1.43 -4.35
CA ASN A 182 -0.81 -1.00 -4.35
C ASN A 182 0.01 -1.58 -3.18
N SER A 183 -0.08 -2.91 -2.98
CA SER A 183 0.69 -3.63 -1.95
C SER A 183 2.21 -3.57 -2.16
N HIS A 184 2.67 -3.34 -3.39
CA HIS A 184 4.10 -3.17 -3.73
C HIS A 184 4.79 -2.11 -2.86
N ASP A 185 4.13 -0.99 -2.60
CA ASP A 185 4.72 0.13 -1.86
C ASP A 185 4.97 -0.21 -0.37
N CYS A 186 4.40 -1.32 0.14
CA CYS A 186 4.64 -1.81 1.50
C CYS A 186 5.82 -2.78 1.62
N LEU A 187 6.38 -3.28 0.52
CA LEU A 187 7.42 -4.32 0.55
C LEU A 187 8.70 -3.91 1.30
N GLN A 188 9.04 -2.62 1.24
CA GLN A 188 10.23 -2.10 1.92
C GLN A 188 10.09 -2.17 3.44
N ALA A 189 8.89 -1.92 3.97
CA ALA A 189 8.61 -1.95 5.40
C ALA A 189 8.32 -3.35 5.95
N ALA A 190 7.90 -4.29 5.08
CA ALA A 190 7.67 -5.69 5.42
C ALA A 190 9.00 -6.46 5.61
N VAL A 191 9.67 -6.24 6.74
CA VAL A 191 10.94 -6.89 7.07
C VAL A 191 10.74 -8.40 7.25
N PRO A 192 11.56 -9.25 6.61
CA PRO A 192 11.45 -10.69 6.78
C PRO A 192 11.80 -11.13 8.20
N ASP A 193 11.04 -12.09 8.74
CA ASP A 193 11.30 -12.72 10.03
C ASP A 193 12.49 -13.69 9.97
N LYS A 194 12.81 -14.32 11.10
CA LYS A 194 13.90 -15.31 11.21
C LYS A 194 13.81 -16.47 10.22
N ASN A 195 12.61 -16.78 9.72
CA ASN A 195 12.37 -17.84 8.76
C ASN A 195 12.37 -17.32 7.31
N GLY A 196 12.58 -16.03 7.09
CA GLY A 196 12.49 -15.38 5.78
C GLY A 196 11.06 -15.08 5.33
N VAL A 197 10.07 -15.13 6.23
CA VAL A 197 8.66 -14.80 5.94
C VAL A 197 8.43 -13.33 6.20
N ARG A 198 7.78 -12.65 5.25
CA ARG A 198 7.34 -11.26 5.37
C ARG A 198 5.87 -11.22 5.71
N HIS A 199 5.44 -10.13 6.33
CA HIS A 199 4.07 -9.94 6.78
C HIS A 199 3.54 -8.56 6.38
N LEU A 200 2.31 -8.50 5.87
CA LEU A 200 1.54 -7.28 5.70
C LEU A 200 0.24 -7.36 6.49
N LEU A 201 -0.22 -6.21 6.97
CA LEU A 201 -1.57 -6.03 7.49
C LEU A 201 -2.49 -5.51 6.38
N LEU A 202 -3.67 -6.11 6.29
CA LEU A 202 -4.80 -5.55 5.55
C LEU A 202 -5.78 -4.95 6.55
N CYS A 203 -5.97 -3.64 6.46
CA CYS A 203 -6.77 -2.86 7.40
C CYS A 203 -8.04 -2.34 6.72
N ARG A 204 -9.13 -2.22 7.49
CA ARG A 204 -10.23 -1.31 7.15
C ARG A 204 -9.85 0.10 7.59
N VAL A 205 -10.03 1.08 6.71
CA VAL A 205 -9.67 2.47 6.94
C VAL A 205 -10.86 3.36 6.64
N ILE A 206 -11.28 4.17 7.61
CA ILE A 206 -12.25 5.24 7.40
C ILE A 206 -11.51 6.42 6.78
N LEU A 207 -11.78 6.73 5.52
CA LEU A 207 -11.16 7.89 4.87
C LEU A 207 -11.98 9.18 5.03
N GLY A 208 -13.31 9.07 5.15
CA GLY A 208 -14.20 10.22 5.14
C GLY A 208 -13.92 11.15 3.96
N LYS A 209 -13.95 12.45 4.22
CA LYS A 209 -13.50 13.49 3.31
C LYS A 209 -11.99 13.67 3.40
N THR A 210 -11.32 13.58 2.25
CA THR A 210 -9.86 13.58 2.17
C THR A 210 -9.31 14.94 1.74
N GLU A 211 -8.13 15.29 2.26
CA GLU A 211 -7.33 16.44 1.80
C GLU A 211 -5.96 16.02 1.29
N VAL A 212 -5.31 16.86 0.47
CA VAL A 212 -3.94 16.61 0.03
C VAL A 212 -2.96 17.03 1.12
N VAL A 213 -2.15 16.08 1.58
CA VAL A 213 -1.10 16.35 2.58
C VAL A 213 0.27 16.26 1.92
N HIS A 214 0.98 17.39 1.92
CA HIS A 214 2.31 17.48 1.36
C HIS A 214 3.36 16.89 2.33
N PRO A 215 4.33 16.11 1.82
CA PRO A 215 5.48 15.67 2.60
C PRO A 215 6.18 16.85 3.29
N GLY A 216 6.48 16.73 4.58
CA GLY A 216 7.16 17.78 5.35
C GLY A 216 6.27 18.94 5.80
N SER A 217 4.95 18.86 5.62
CA SER A 217 3.99 19.88 6.08
C SER A 217 3.98 20.10 7.60
N GLY A 218 4.45 19.14 8.39
CA GLY A 218 4.38 19.18 9.85
C GLY A 218 2.96 19.03 10.42
N GLN A 219 1.98 18.75 9.55
CA GLN A 219 0.58 18.68 9.93
C GLN A 219 0.30 17.45 10.81
N CYS A 220 -0.33 17.67 11.97
CA CYS A 220 -0.58 16.66 13.00
C CYS A 220 -2.06 16.27 13.18
N HIS A 221 -2.96 16.97 12.49
CA HIS A 221 -4.41 16.78 12.47
C HIS A 221 -4.97 17.31 11.14
N PRO A 222 -6.24 17.08 10.79
CA PRO A 222 -6.83 17.69 9.59
C PRO A 222 -6.68 19.21 9.57
N SER A 223 -6.55 19.83 8.39
CA SER A 223 -6.38 21.29 8.27
C SER A 223 -7.62 22.09 8.68
N SER A 224 -8.78 21.45 8.64
CA SER A 224 -10.05 21.98 9.12
C SER A 224 -11.00 20.85 9.52
N GLU A 225 -12.09 21.18 10.21
CA GLU A 225 -13.12 20.20 10.60
C GLU A 225 -13.84 19.57 9.40
N GLU A 226 -13.70 20.12 8.20
CA GLU A 226 -14.27 19.58 6.98
C GLU A 226 -13.62 18.25 6.57
N TYR A 227 -12.35 18.05 6.92
CA TYR A 227 -11.56 16.89 6.52
C TYR A 227 -11.46 15.84 7.64
N ASP A 228 -11.22 14.60 7.23
CA ASP A 228 -11.15 13.43 8.11
C ASP A 228 -9.80 12.72 8.02
N THR A 229 -9.27 12.52 6.80
CA THR A 229 -7.95 11.91 6.54
C THR A 229 -7.20 12.61 5.41
N GLY A 230 -5.92 12.31 5.26
CA GLY A 230 -5.08 12.84 4.18
C GLY A 230 -4.81 11.83 3.06
N VAL A 231 -4.49 12.35 1.87
CA VAL A 231 -3.94 11.60 0.74
C VAL A 231 -2.76 12.35 0.13
N ASP A 232 -1.89 11.63 -0.57
CA ASP A 232 -0.82 12.25 -1.35
C ASP A 232 -1.31 12.84 -2.69
N ASN A 233 -2.39 12.28 -3.26
CA ASN A 233 -3.03 12.77 -4.47
C ASN A 233 -4.53 12.44 -4.47
N LEU A 234 -5.38 13.42 -4.83
CA LEU A 234 -6.85 13.22 -4.83
C LEU A 234 -7.34 12.30 -5.95
N SER A 235 -6.71 12.34 -7.12
CA SER A 235 -7.17 11.60 -8.30
C SER A 235 -6.67 10.16 -8.32
N SER A 236 -5.45 9.93 -7.84
CA SER A 236 -4.79 8.63 -7.82
C SER A 236 -3.94 8.50 -6.54
N PRO A 237 -4.59 8.35 -5.37
CA PRO A 237 -3.87 8.24 -4.11
C PRO A 237 -2.97 7.01 -4.13
N ARG A 238 -1.74 7.16 -3.65
CA ARG A 238 -0.82 6.03 -3.37
C ARG A 238 -0.59 5.86 -1.89
N LYS A 239 -0.94 6.87 -1.07
CA LYS A 239 -0.87 6.83 0.38
C LYS A 239 -2.13 7.43 0.99
N TYR A 240 -2.73 6.69 1.92
CA TYR A 240 -3.67 7.23 2.88
C TYR A 240 -2.88 7.63 4.13
N ILE A 241 -3.13 8.84 4.60
CA ILE A 241 -2.40 9.48 5.69
C ILE A 241 -3.40 9.65 6.83
N VAL A 242 -3.23 8.84 7.88
CA VAL A 242 -4.10 8.87 9.05
C VAL A 242 -3.31 9.43 10.22
N TRP A 243 -3.68 10.61 10.70
CA TRP A 243 -3.00 11.27 11.81
C TRP A 243 -3.03 10.42 13.08
N SER A 244 -2.01 10.58 13.93
CA SER A 244 -1.91 9.84 15.19
C SER A 244 -3.11 10.04 16.12
N THR A 245 -3.79 11.18 16.01
CA THR A 245 -5.03 11.50 16.73
C THR A 245 -6.22 10.61 16.34
N HIS A 246 -6.17 9.98 15.16
CA HIS A 246 -7.27 9.20 14.59
C HIS A 246 -6.88 7.74 14.30
N MET A 247 -5.60 7.38 14.26
CA MET A 247 -5.14 6.06 13.79
C MET A 247 -5.84 4.86 14.45
N ASN A 248 -6.09 4.92 15.77
CA ASN A 248 -6.71 3.79 16.50
C ASN A 248 -8.24 3.77 16.44
N SER A 249 -8.88 4.86 16.03
CA SER A 249 -10.33 4.91 15.78
C SER A 249 -10.68 4.69 14.32
N TYR A 250 -9.78 5.08 13.40
CA TYR A 250 -10.04 5.10 11.95
C TYR A 250 -9.44 3.91 11.21
N VAL A 251 -8.55 3.16 11.84
CA VAL A 251 -7.90 1.99 11.23
C VAL A 251 -8.15 0.77 12.08
N PHE A 252 -8.76 -0.24 11.48
CA PHE A 252 -8.98 -1.54 12.10
C PHE A 252 -8.15 -2.61 11.37
N PRO A 253 -7.15 -3.23 12.02
CA PRO A 253 -6.39 -4.33 11.43
C PRO A 253 -7.26 -5.59 11.38
N GLU A 254 -7.57 -6.08 10.18
CA GLU A 254 -8.49 -7.21 10.02
C GLU A 254 -7.79 -8.49 9.58
N PHE A 255 -6.81 -8.40 8.68
CA PHE A 255 -6.08 -9.57 8.20
C PHE A 255 -4.57 -9.38 8.27
N MET A 256 -3.86 -10.49 8.47
CA MET A 256 -2.42 -10.59 8.32
C MET A 256 -2.09 -11.54 7.17
N VAL A 257 -1.43 -11.03 6.14
CA VAL A 257 -0.95 -11.80 4.99
C VAL A 257 0.53 -12.08 5.18
N SER A 258 0.87 -13.37 5.25
CA SER A 258 2.25 -13.86 5.39
C SER A 258 2.71 -14.43 4.06
N PHE A 259 3.91 -14.07 3.61
CA PHE A 259 4.39 -14.41 2.28
C PHE A 259 5.91 -14.48 2.19
N ARG A 260 6.39 -15.12 1.13
CA ARG A 260 7.80 -15.17 0.74
C ARG A 260 7.94 -14.61 -0.66
N VAL A 261 9.00 -13.85 -0.89
CA VAL A 261 9.36 -13.40 -2.24
C VAL A 261 10.57 -14.21 -2.66
N SER A 262 10.40 -15.10 -3.64
CA SER A 262 11.51 -15.86 -4.19
C SER A 262 12.37 -14.92 -5.03
N SER A 263 13.62 -14.76 -4.62
CA SER A 263 14.62 -14.18 -5.50
C SER A 263 15.08 -15.29 -6.44
N HIS A 264 14.38 -15.50 -7.56
CA HIS A 264 15.00 -16.13 -8.73
C HIS A 264 16.00 -15.17 -9.38
N ALA A 265 16.88 -14.57 -8.56
CA ALA A 265 18.07 -13.91 -8.99
C ALA A 265 19.20 -14.94 -8.95
N LYS A 266 19.14 -15.92 -9.88
CA LYS A 266 20.41 -16.39 -10.43
C LYS A 266 20.96 -15.22 -11.24
N GLU A 267 21.96 -14.58 -10.66
CA GLU A 267 22.97 -13.83 -11.37
C GLU A 267 23.61 -14.77 -12.40
N SER A 268 23.01 -14.87 -13.59
CA SER A 268 23.62 -15.40 -14.80
C SER A 268 22.72 -15.12 -16.00
N GLN A 269 23.23 -14.25 -16.87
CA GLN A 269 23.13 -14.33 -18.33
C GLN A 269 21.74 -14.60 -18.95
N ARG A 270 21.26 -13.57 -19.67
CA ARG A 270 20.59 -13.69 -20.99
C ARG A 270 19.74 -14.96 -21.17
N ASN A 271 18.44 -14.84 -20.92
CA ASN A 271 17.36 -15.36 -21.78
C ASN A 271 16.02 -14.93 -21.16
N ALA A 272 15.53 -13.77 -21.58
CA ALA A 272 14.10 -13.45 -21.46
C ALA A 272 13.32 -14.44 -22.35
N VAL A 273 12.09 -14.83 -22.00
CA VAL A 273 10.82 -14.25 -22.50
C VAL A 273 9.67 -15.18 -22.01
N PRO A 274 8.39 -14.76 -21.85
CA PRO A 274 7.77 -13.43 -22.00
C PRO A 274 6.98 -12.95 -20.76
N VAL A 275 7.30 -11.75 -20.28
CA VAL A 275 6.26 -10.80 -19.82
C VAL A 275 5.56 -10.31 -21.09
N GLN A 276 4.22 -10.20 -21.08
CA GLN A 276 3.47 -9.71 -22.23
C GLN A 276 4.08 -8.41 -22.76
N ASN A 277 4.59 -8.47 -23.99
CA ASN A 277 5.22 -7.34 -24.65
C ASN A 277 4.22 -6.20 -24.85
N PRO A 278 4.62 -4.93 -24.64
CA PRO A 278 3.86 -3.82 -25.18
C PRO A 278 3.77 -3.97 -26.71
N LYS A 279 2.60 -3.68 -27.28
CA LYS A 279 2.31 -3.78 -28.73
C LYS A 279 3.14 -2.81 -29.61
N SER A 280 4.20 -2.20 -29.09
CA SER A 280 5.06 -1.24 -29.78
C SER A 280 6.53 -1.69 -29.74
N PRO A 281 7.33 -1.41 -30.78
CA PRO A 281 8.73 -1.85 -30.85
C PRO A 281 9.54 -1.30 -29.67
N TRP A 282 10.14 -2.20 -28.89
CA TRP A 282 10.94 -1.83 -27.72
C TRP A 282 12.44 -1.94 -28.04
N ILE A 283 13.18 -0.86 -27.80
CA ILE A 283 14.64 -0.83 -27.85
C ILE A 283 15.18 -0.53 -26.45
N THR A 284 16.28 -1.18 -26.06
CA THR A 284 16.94 -0.90 -24.79
C THR A 284 17.56 0.50 -24.79
N PHE A 285 17.61 1.17 -23.64
CA PHE A 285 18.25 2.49 -23.55
C PHE A 285 19.71 2.52 -24.03
N PRO A 286 20.58 1.53 -23.70
CA PRO A 286 21.93 1.50 -24.26
C PRO A 286 21.95 1.43 -25.80
N ALA A 287 21.07 0.63 -26.40
CA ALA A 287 20.96 0.54 -27.86
C ALA A 287 20.39 1.83 -28.47
N LEU A 288 19.44 2.48 -27.80
CA LEU A 288 18.92 3.79 -28.19
C LEU A 288 20.00 4.86 -28.14
N ILE A 289 20.82 4.91 -27.07
CA ILE A 289 21.93 5.85 -26.92
C ILE A 289 22.97 5.63 -28.03
N SER A 290 23.30 4.38 -28.33
CA SER A 290 24.21 4.01 -29.42
C SER A 290 23.68 4.38 -30.81
N ALA A 291 22.36 4.36 -31.00
CA ALA A 291 21.74 4.83 -32.24
C ALA A 291 21.73 6.36 -32.32
N LEU A 292 21.38 7.03 -31.21
CA LEU A 292 21.35 8.48 -31.10
C LEU A 292 22.73 9.12 -31.28
N SER A 293 23.81 8.44 -30.89
CA SER A 293 25.18 8.96 -31.03
C SER A 293 25.61 9.18 -32.48
N LYS A 294 24.88 8.63 -33.45
CA LYS A 294 25.12 8.83 -34.89
C LYS A 294 24.48 10.11 -35.43
N PHE A 295 23.54 10.70 -34.70
CA PHE A 295 22.72 11.83 -35.15
C PHE A 295 22.79 13.04 -34.22
N LEU A 296 23.20 12.85 -32.96
CA LEU A 296 23.28 13.91 -31.96
C LEU A 296 24.73 14.33 -31.68
N PRO A 297 24.96 15.61 -31.33
CA PRO A 297 26.27 16.09 -30.90
C PRO A 297 26.81 15.32 -29.68
N PRO A 298 28.14 15.10 -29.57
CA PRO A 298 28.75 14.35 -28.48
C PRO A 298 28.37 14.86 -27.07
N GLN A 299 28.21 16.17 -26.90
CA GLN A 299 27.78 16.79 -25.65
C GLN A 299 26.36 16.36 -25.24
N THR A 300 25.44 16.28 -26.19
CA THR A 300 24.06 15.86 -25.97
C THR A 300 24.00 14.37 -25.65
N VAL A 301 24.78 13.55 -26.35
CA VAL A 301 24.90 12.11 -26.09
C VAL A 301 25.48 11.85 -24.69
N LYS A 302 26.50 12.62 -24.29
CA LYS A 302 27.10 12.54 -22.95
C LYS A 302 26.08 12.88 -21.86
N LEU A 303 25.24 13.90 -22.09
CA LEU A 303 24.19 14.28 -21.16
C LEU A 303 23.08 13.21 -21.07
N ILE A 304 22.66 12.65 -22.20
CA ILE A 304 21.72 11.52 -22.22
C ILE A 304 22.30 10.30 -21.48
N THR A 305 23.58 10.01 -21.69
CA THR A 305 24.29 8.91 -21.01
C THR A 305 24.37 9.15 -19.50
N LYS A 306 24.61 10.40 -19.08
CA LYS A 306 24.56 10.80 -17.67
C LYS A 306 23.18 10.52 -17.07
N TYR A 307 22.10 10.97 -17.70
CA TYR A 307 20.74 10.69 -17.20
C TYR A 307 20.44 9.19 -17.14
N HIS A 308 20.89 8.40 -18.11
CA HIS A 308 20.75 6.95 -18.07
C HIS A 308 21.50 6.31 -16.88
N ASN A 309 22.71 6.79 -16.57
CA ASN A 309 23.48 6.34 -15.41
C ASN A 309 22.85 6.80 -14.09
N ASP A 310 22.31 8.02 -14.02
CA ASP A 310 21.58 8.53 -12.87
C ASP A 310 20.32 7.68 -12.58
N HIS A 311 19.62 7.25 -13.63
CA HIS A 311 18.50 6.31 -13.50
C HIS A 311 18.97 4.93 -13.02
N LYS A 312 20.08 4.41 -13.57
CA LYS A 312 20.68 3.14 -13.13
C LYS A 312 21.10 3.21 -11.65
N GLY A 313 21.57 4.38 -11.20
CA GLY A 313 21.91 4.70 -9.83
C GLY A 313 20.73 5.13 -8.94
N ARG A 314 19.47 5.00 -9.42
CA ARG A 314 18.22 5.35 -8.72
C ARG A 314 18.12 6.81 -8.26
N LYS A 315 18.88 7.72 -8.88
CA LYS A 315 18.85 9.17 -8.59
C LYS A 315 17.67 9.88 -9.28
N ILE A 316 17.19 9.33 -10.39
CA ILE A 316 16.04 9.86 -11.14
C ILE A 316 15.08 8.71 -11.51
N THR A 317 13.81 9.02 -11.71
CA THR A 317 12.82 8.01 -12.12
C THR A 317 12.94 7.66 -13.60
N ARG A 318 12.35 6.53 -14.02
CA ARG A 318 12.25 6.16 -15.44
C ARG A 318 11.52 7.23 -16.26
N ARG A 319 10.50 7.88 -15.67
CA ARG A 319 9.74 8.95 -16.34
C ARG A 319 10.61 10.17 -16.58
N ASP A 320 11.42 10.56 -15.60
CA ASP A 320 12.35 11.69 -15.72
C ASP A 320 13.39 11.41 -16.80
N LEU A 321 13.98 10.20 -16.81
CA LEU A 321 14.90 9.79 -17.88
C LEU A 321 14.24 9.93 -19.26
N ILE A 322 13.04 9.39 -19.44
CA ILE A 322 12.31 9.47 -20.70
C ILE A 322 12.08 10.93 -21.11
N GLN A 323 11.65 11.78 -20.16
CA GLN A 323 11.37 13.18 -20.44
C GLN A 323 12.63 13.95 -20.83
N GLN A 324 13.77 13.70 -20.17
CA GLN A 324 15.05 14.32 -20.53
C GLN A 324 15.54 13.85 -21.89
N VAL A 325 15.39 12.57 -22.22
CA VAL A 325 15.75 12.02 -23.54
C VAL A 325 14.91 12.66 -24.65
N ARG A 326 13.59 12.80 -24.46
CA ARG A 326 12.71 13.49 -25.42
C ARG A 326 13.10 14.95 -25.63
N LYS A 327 13.41 15.67 -24.55
CA LYS A 327 13.86 17.06 -24.61
C LYS A 327 15.18 17.23 -25.38
N LEU A 328 16.12 16.29 -25.22
CA LEU A 328 17.45 16.38 -25.81
C LEU A 328 17.54 15.82 -27.24
N ALA A 329 16.77 14.79 -27.55
CA ALA A 329 16.80 14.13 -28.86
C ALA A 329 15.67 14.58 -29.80
N GLY A 330 14.54 15.02 -29.26
CA GLY A 330 13.32 15.29 -30.01
C GLY A 330 12.52 14.02 -30.33
N ASP A 331 11.20 14.12 -30.30
CA ASP A 331 10.30 12.96 -30.52
C ASP A 331 10.35 12.43 -31.96
N GLU A 332 10.63 13.30 -32.95
CA GLU A 332 10.75 12.91 -34.36
C GLU A 332 11.94 11.96 -34.58
N LEU A 333 13.12 12.32 -34.07
CA LEU A 333 14.34 11.50 -34.18
C LEU A 333 14.19 10.19 -33.40
N LEU A 334 13.60 10.24 -32.20
CA LEU A 334 13.32 9.04 -31.41
C LEU A 334 12.38 8.09 -32.16
N THR A 335 11.33 8.62 -32.77
CA THR A 335 10.38 7.84 -33.59
C THR A 335 11.08 7.23 -34.80
N ALA A 336 11.91 7.99 -35.50
CA ALA A 336 12.67 7.51 -36.65
C ALA A 336 13.65 6.37 -36.29
N ILE A 337 14.38 6.49 -35.18
CA ILE A 337 15.31 5.47 -34.69
C ILE A 337 14.56 4.20 -34.26
N ILE A 338 13.49 4.33 -33.47
CA ILE A 338 12.68 3.20 -33.02
C ILE A 338 12.06 2.46 -34.22
N LYS A 339 11.59 3.20 -35.22
CA LYS A 339 11.06 2.64 -36.48
C LYS A 339 12.15 1.99 -37.33
N SER A 340 13.35 2.56 -37.39
CA SER A 340 14.50 1.99 -38.12
C SER A 340 15.00 0.68 -37.51
N CYS A 341 14.96 0.56 -36.17
CA CYS A 341 15.31 -0.68 -35.47
C CYS A 341 14.33 -1.83 -35.75
N LYS A 342 13.06 -1.54 -36.09
CA LYS A 342 12.08 -2.54 -36.57
C LYS A 342 12.55 -3.24 -37.86
N ASN A 343 13.16 -2.50 -38.78
CA ASN A 343 13.58 -3.02 -40.09
C ASN A 343 14.88 -3.85 -40.03
N LYS A 344 15.69 -3.69 -38.98
CA LYS A 344 16.89 -4.52 -38.75
C LYS A 344 16.57 -5.85 -38.08
N GLN A 345 15.51 -5.91 -37.27
CA GLN A 345 15.08 -7.16 -36.62
C GLN A 345 14.32 -8.11 -37.57
N SER A 346 13.77 -7.61 -38.69
CA SER A 346 13.10 -8.44 -39.71
C SER A 346 14.01 -9.00 -40.81
N LYS A 347 15.28 -8.57 -40.89
CA LYS A 347 16.24 -8.98 -41.94
C LYS A 347 17.37 -9.90 -41.44
N GLY A 348 17.24 -10.48 -40.25
CA GLY A 348 18.28 -11.29 -39.60
C GLY A 348 18.35 -12.78 -39.98
N SER A 349 17.70 -13.22 -41.06
CA SER A 349 17.83 -14.60 -41.56
C SER A 349 17.88 -14.61 -43.09
N THR A 350 19.00 -14.15 -43.68
CA THR A 350 19.67 -14.70 -44.86
C THR A 350 20.87 -13.83 -45.22
N GLY A 351 21.96 -14.48 -45.63
CA GLY A 351 23.31 -13.91 -45.70
C GLY A 351 23.57 -12.86 -46.79
N ASN A 352 24.74 -12.23 -46.62
CA ASN A 352 25.52 -11.40 -47.53
C ASN A 352 24.85 -10.86 -48.81
N SER A 353 24.77 -9.54 -48.89
CA SER A 353 25.41 -8.79 -49.99
C SER A 353 25.50 -7.30 -49.64
N SER A 354 26.61 -6.71 -50.10
CA SER A 354 26.96 -5.29 -50.03
C SER A 354 25.93 -4.41 -50.73
N SER A 355 25.43 -3.38 -50.05
CA SER A 355 24.89 -2.18 -50.69
C SER A 355 24.84 -1.03 -49.67
N THR A 356 25.74 -0.07 -49.86
CA THR A 356 25.67 1.28 -49.31
C THR A 356 24.39 1.96 -49.80
N SER A 357 23.51 2.37 -48.88
CA SER A 357 22.41 3.29 -49.18
C SER A 357 22.54 4.53 -48.28
N SER A 358 23.10 5.59 -48.84
CA SER A 358 23.17 6.93 -48.28
C SER A 358 21.77 7.47 -48.03
N ILE A 359 21.50 7.96 -46.83
CA ILE A 359 20.30 8.74 -46.54
C ILE A 359 20.73 10.20 -46.61
N ASN A 360 20.41 10.86 -47.72
CA ASN A 360 20.59 12.30 -47.89
C ASN A 360 19.58 13.03 -46.99
N PHE A 361 20.07 13.88 -46.10
CA PHE A 361 19.31 15.00 -45.58
C PHE A 361 19.63 16.20 -46.47
N GLU A 362 18.66 16.62 -47.28
CA GLU A 362 18.73 17.90 -47.98
C GLU A 362 18.85 19.03 -46.94
N GLN A 363 19.97 19.74 -46.99
CA GLN A 363 20.11 21.07 -46.39
C GLN A 363 19.10 21.99 -47.05
N ARG A 364 18.07 22.41 -46.31
CA ARG A 364 17.38 23.65 -46.62
C ARG A 364 18.13 24.80 -45.95
N ASP A 365 18.92 25.48 -46.77
CA ASP A 365 19.45 26.80 -46.52
C ASP A 365 18.33 27.77 -46.12
N GLY A 366 18.46 28.34 -44.93
CA GLY A 366 17.62 29.39 -44.37
C GLY A 366 18.47 30.56 -43.90
N ARG A 367 19.19 31.15 -44.85
CA ARG A 367 19.71 32.54 -44.93
C ARG A 367 19.67 33.36 -43.62
N CYS A 368 20.85 33.60 -43.05
CA CYS A 368 21.10 34.72 -42.14
C CYS A 368 20.85 36.06 -42.85
N CYS A 369 19.97 36.90 -42.30
CA CYS A 369 19.95 38.33 -42.63
C CYS A 369 21.08 39.01 -41.86
N ALA A 370 22.14 39.41 -42.57
CA ALA A 370 23.12 40.37 -42.09
C ALA A 370 22.55 41.78 -42.23
N CYS A 371 22.52 42.52 -41.12
CA CYS A 371 22.50 43.97 -41.11
C CYS A 371 23.93 44.50 -41.32
N GLN A 372 24.16 45.32 -42.34
CA GLN A 372 25.14 46.40 -42.29
C GLN A 372 24.84 47.49 -43.34
N LYS A 373 25.25 48.71 -42.99
CA LYS A 373 24.72 50.02 -43.40
C LYS A 373 25.39 50.62 -44.67
N SER A 374 24.72 51.65 -45.19
CA SER A 374 25.25 52.90 -45.79
C SER A 374 25.58 52.94 -47.29
N CYS A 375 24.82 53.77 -48.01
CA CYS A 375 25.25 55.09 -48.49
C CYS A 375 24.14 56.10 -48.21
#